data_AF-A0AAE0X894-F1
#
_entry.id   AF-A0AAE0X894-F1
#
_cell.length_a   1.000
_cell.length_b   1.000
_cell.length_c   1.000
_cell.angle_alpha   90.00
_cell.angle_beta   90.00
_cell.angle_gamma   90.00
#
_symmetry.space_group_name_H-M   'P 1'
#
loop_
_entity.id
_entity.type
_entity.pdbx_description
1 polymer ?
#
loop_
_entity_poly.entity_id
_entity_poly.type
_entity_poly.pdbx_seq_one_letter_code
_entity_poly.pdbx_strand_id
1 'polypeptide(L)'
;MGQRLVGIQERIPAVSQEPDPRTSDSVSASLGTAALQQNNNNRDNSVYDRQRRASGNHISALASIVRPRTRGLPQKNYFEVCINAGNHAVTLNEINLNRVTSDAELFKQILDRYRQTRGYGIRKIFLKPRNVHFVMFSVSQAYNDLASIHEKPSEYPPQEEIDKRRYHYRCPKTLMPAHIFLHFLSHPHRESRNGHSPDTWLQRLPKKLNTSILDEVQRPARNLHAGGALAQETEDDFVFGWGVHILEGPNHAGLSLVLALGIAVAFLVSCLVVGLANTQEQGFGVGQFLIAIVACGMTAVYFALEDR
;
A
#
# COMPACT_ATOMS: atom_id res chain seq x y z
N MET A 1 -44.46 -18.27 -77.39
CA MET A 1 -44.95 -17.97 -76.03
C MET A 1 -43.81 -18.28 -75.07
N GLY A 2 -42.93 -17.40 -74.59
CA GLY A 2 -42.97 -15.94 -74.52
C GLY A 2 -43.44 -15.47 -73.14
N GLN A 3 -42.60 -15.55 -72.10
CA GLN A 3 -42.56 -14.67 -70.90
C GLN A 3 -41.34 -15.08 -70.03
N ARG A 4 -40.19 -14.37 -70.03
CA ARG A 4 -39.80 -13.02 -69.56
C ARG A 4 -39.21 -13.07 -68.14
N LEU A 5 -37.88 -13.13 -68.08
CA LEU A 5 -37.06 -12.81 -66.90
C LEU A 5 -37.29 -11.36 -66.46
N VAL A 6 -37.33 -11.12 -65.16
CA VAL A 6 -37.17 -9.80 -64.56
C VAL A 6 -36.11 -9.90 -63.47
N GLY A 7 -34.97 -9.27 -63.72
CA GLY A 7 -33.96 -8.94 -62.72
C GLY A 7 -34.22 -7.57 -62.12
N ILE A 8 -33.79 -7.39 -60.86
CA ILE A 8 -33.68 -6.11 -60.15
C ILE A 8 -32.43 -6.28 -59.26
N GLN A 9 -31.25 -5.84 -59.69
CA GLN A 9 -30.67 -4.49 -59.64
C GLN A 9 -30.38 -4.01 -58.20
N GLU A 10 -29.10 -4.13 -57.82
CA GLU A 10 -28.48 -3.55 -56.63
C GLU A 10 -28.64 -2.03 -56.58
N ARG A 11 -28.77 -1.47 -55.36
CA ARG A 11 -28.65 -0.03 -55.13
C ARG A 11 -27.85 0.26 -53.85
N ILE A 12 -26.62 0.71 -54.07
CA ILE A 12 -25.75 1.39 -53.11
C ILE A 12 -26.24 2.84 -52.93
N PRO A 13 -26.14 3.40 -51.72
CA PRO A 13 -25.69 4.80 -51.56
C PRO A 13 -24.57 4.85 -50.51
N ALA A 14 -23.38 5.39 -50.80
CA ALA A 14 -23.02 6.77 -51.10
C ALA A 14 -22.18 7.31 -49.92
N VAL A 15 -20.88 7.41 -50.19
CA VAL A 15 -19.84 8.09 -49.43
C VAL A 15 -20.22 9.56 -49.26
N SER A 16 -20.08 10.11 -48.05
CA SER A 16 -19.98 11.56 -47.83
C SER A 16 -18.58 11.88 -47.33
N GLN A 17 -17.84 12.60 -48.17
CA GLN A 17 -16.58 13.26 -47.86
C GLN A 17 -16.84 14.60 -47.13
N GLU A 18 -15.89 14.89 -46.24
CA GLU A 18 -15.43 16.17 -45.69
C GLU A 18 -15.84 17.48 -46.38
N PRO A 19 -15.83 18.58 -45.60
CA PRO A 19 -14.77 19.57 -45.85
C PRO A 19 -14.11 20.16 -44.58
N ASP A 20 -12.78 20.15 -44.61
CA ASP A 20 -11.84 21.04 -43.92
C ASP A 20 -11.89 22.48 -44.54
N PRO A 21 -11.08 23.49 -44.15
CA PRO A 21 -10.69 24.05 -42.83
C PRO A 21 -10.81 25.62 -42.79
N ARG A 22 -10.39 26.23 -41.66
CA ARG A 22 -9.92 27.64 -41.43
C ARG A 22 -10.88 28.65 -40.77
N THR A 23 -10.51 29.05 -39.54
CA THR A 23 -10.30 30.44 -39.07
C THR A 23 -9.61 30.34 -37.70
N SER A 24 -8.30 30.57 -37.60
CA SER A 24 -7.67 31.84 -37.17
C SER A 24 -8.14 32.31 -35.79
N ASP A 25 -7.28 32.18 -34.78
CA ASP A 25 -6.83 33.35 -34.02
C ASP A 25 -5.48 33.10 -33.34
N SER A 26 -4.56 33.96 -33.73
CA SER A 26 -3.21 34.14 -33.20
C SER A 26 -3.23 35.24 -32.15
N VAL A 27 -2.63 35.00 -30.99
CA VAL A 27 -2.10 36.08 -30.15
C VAL A 27 -0.62 35.79 -29.89
N SER A 28 0.22 36.69 -30.41
CA SER A 28 1.64 36.83 -30.12
C SER A 28 1.85 38.09 -29.27
N ALA A 29 2.67 38.00 -28.23
CA ALA A 29 3.49 39.09 -27.69
C ALA A 29 4.69 38.43 -26.98
N SER A 30 5.84 38.31 -27.66
CA SER A 30 7.03 39.18 -27.59
C SER A 30 7.86 38.96 -26.31
N LEU A 31 9.02 38.28 -26.39
CA LEU A 31 10.37 38.85 -26.63
C LEU A 31 10.92 39.71 -25.47
N GLY A 32 11.98 39.21 -24.84
CA GLY A 32 12.82 39.91 -23.87
C GLY A 32 14.10 39.12 -23.57
N THR A 33 15.15 39.45 -24.31
CA THR A 33 16.51 38.87 -24.32
C THR A 33 17.40 39.40 -23.19
N ALA A 34 18.55 38.74 -22.99
CA ALA A 34 19.80 39.19 -22.34
C ALA A 34 19.87 38.98 -20.81
N ALA A 35 20.65 38.02 -20.32
CA ALA A 35 22.12 38.06 -20.13
C ALA A 35 22.54 39.01 -19.01
N LEU A 36 23.10 38.46 -17.92
CA LEU A 36 24.29 39.01 -17.26
C LEU A 36 24.96 37.95 -16.37
N GLN A 37 26.24 37.82 -16.65
CA GLN A 37 27.26 36.96 -16.09
C GLN A 37 28.13 37.82 -15.18
N GLN A 38 28.39 37.38 -13.95
CA GLN A 38 29.46 37.85 -13.06
C GLN A 38 29.43 36.90 -11.84
N ASN A 39 30.32 35.92 -11.65
CA ASN A 39 31.78 35.99 -11.55
C ASN A 39 32.27 37.17 -10.72
N ASN A 40 32.62 36.93 -9.46
CA ASN A 40 33.74 37.60 -8.82
C ASN A 40 34.28 36.77 -7.65
N ASN A 41 35.49 36.26 -7.87
CA ASN A 41 36.46 35.92 -6.85
C ASN A 41 36.88 37.19 -6.08
N ASN A 42 37.00 37.12 -4.76
CA ASN A 42 38.17 37.61 -4.00
C ASN A 42 38.01 37.16 -2.54
N ARG A 43 38.85 36.31 -1.95
CA ARG A 43 40.29 36.41 -1.66
C ARG A 43 40.62 37.44 -0.56
N ASP A 44 41.27 36.88 0.46
CA ASP A 44 42.27 37.46 1.36
C ASP A 44 41.89 38.23 2.62
N ASN A 45 42.51 37.75 3.70
CA ASN A 45 43.13 38.50 4.80
C ASN A 45 42.19 39.14 5.84
N SER A 46 42.53 39.24 7.11
CA SER A 46 43.69 38.82 7.89
C SER A 46 43.37 39.11 9.36
N VAL A 47 43.95 38.32 10.26
CA VAL A 47 44.73 38.82 11.39
C VAL A 47 44.24 40.14 12.01
N TYR A 48 43.41 40.04 13.04
CA TYR A 48 43.59 40.87 14.22
C TYR A 48 43.44 40.02 15.46
N ASP A 49 44.61 39.74 16.01
CA ASP A 49 44.86 39.25 17.34
C ASP A 49 44.67 40.40 18.35
N ARG A 50 44.30 40.02 19.58
CA ARG A 50 44.72 40.67 20.84
C ARG A 50 44.08 42.02 21.25
N GLN A 51 43.14 41.95 22.20
CA GLN A 51 43.13 42.79 23.41
C GLN A 51 42.24 42.13 24.51
N ARG A 52 42.82 41.31 25.40
CA ARG A 52 43.17 41.62 26.82
C ARG A 52 42.04 42.18 27.71
N ARG A 53 41.64 41.31 28.65
CA ARG A 53 41.45 41.53 30.11
C ARG A 53 40.55 42.70 30.60
N ALA A 54 39.41 42.33 31.18
CA ALA A 54 38.94 42.77 32.51
C ALA A 54 37.84 41.79 32.96
N SER A 55 38.07 41.03 34.04
CA SER A 55 37.54 41.28 35.38
C SER A 55 36.08 40.82 35.55
N GLY A 56 35.85 39.86 36.45
CA GLY A 56 34.50 39.50 36.90
C GLY A 56 34.35 38.05 37.30
N ASN A 57 34.79 37.72 38.52
CA ASN A 57 34.32 36.52 39.21
C ASN A 57 32.79 36.65 39.39
N HIS A 58 32.01 35.81 38.72
CA HIS A 58 30.69 35.43 39.19
C HIS A 58 30.55 33.92 39.07
N ILE A 59 30.76 33.27 40.21
CA ILE A 59 30.27 31.93 40.50
C ILE A 59 28.75 31.99 40.30
N SER A 60 28.28 31.38 39.23
CA SER A 60 26.89 30.98 39.08
C SER A 60 26.92 29.53 38.64
N ALA A 61 27.09 28.68 39.66
CA ALA A 61 26.72 27.28 39.59
C ALA A 61 25.21 27.22 39.33
N LEU A 62 24.82 27.32 38.06
CA LEU A 62 23.57 26.76 37.60
C LEU A 62 23.77 25.26 37.66
N ALA A 63 23.42 24.70 38.83
CA ALA A 63 23.08 23.31 38.94
C ALA A 63 22.12 23.00 37.80
N SER A 64 22.63 22.33 36.76
CA SER A 64 21.80 21.64 35.81
C SER A 64 20.96 20.70 36.67
N ILE A 65 19.69 21.07 36.89
CA ILE A 65 18.67 20.14 37.36
C ILE A 65 18.61 19.11 36.25
N VAL A 66 19.44 18.08 36.38
CA VAL A 66 19.25 16.79 35.78
C VAL A 66 17.91 16.36 36.33
N ARG A 67 16.84 16.69 35.61
CA ARG A 67 15.52 16.12 35.86
C ARG A 67 15.78 14.62 35.90
N PRO A 68 15.55 13.95 37.04
CA PRO A 68 15.64 12.50 37.05
C PRO A 68 14.70 12.05 35.94
N ARG A 69 15.27 11.39 34.93
CA ARG A 69 14.50 10.55 34.01
C ARG A 69 13.77 9.62 34.94
N THR A 70 12.51 9.92 35.25
CA THR A 70 11.59 8.93 35.77
C THR A 70 11.78 7.78 34.82
N ARG A 71 12.36 6.68 35.32
CA ARG A 71 12.42 5.41 34.60
C ARG A 71 10.96 4.99 34.48
N GLY A 72 10.28 5.59 33.51
CA GLY A 72 8.94 5.23 33.12
C GLY A 72 8.98 3.76 32.77
N LEU A 73 7.90 3.06 33.12
CA LEU A 73 7.64 1.74 32.60
C LEU A 73 7.93 1.73 31.09
N PRO A 74 8.54 0.65 30.56
CA PRO A 74 8.88 0.59 29.15
C PRO A 74 7.63 0.90 28.31
N GLN A 75 7.69 2.04 27.60
CA GLN A 75 6.60 2.53 26.78
C GLN A 75 6.35 1.49 25.68
N LYS A 76 5.18 0.87 25.71
CA LYS A 76 4.81 -0.12 24.69
C LYS A 76 4.37 0.61 23.43
N ASN A 77 4.89 0.20 22.29
CA ASN A 77 4.54 0.78 21.00
C ASN A 77 4.02 -0.32 20.09
N TYR A 78 2.92 -0.04 19.41
CA TYR A 78 2.26 -0.99 18.53
C TYR A 78 2.06 -0.39 17.14
N PHE A 79 2.24 -1.21 16.12
CA PHE A 79 1.98 -0.86 14.73
C PHE A 79 0.89 -1.75 14.17
N GLU A 80 -0.12 -1.11 13.56
CA GLU A 80 -1.35 -1.77 13.15
C GLU A 80 -1.33 -2.06 11.65
N VAL A 81 -1.53 -3.32 11.29
CA VAL A 81 -1.53 -3.80 9.91
C VAL A 81 -2.83 -4.54 9.62
N CYS A 82 -3.66 -3.97 8.76
CA CYS A 82 -4.85 -4.59 8.22
C CYS A 82 -4.51 -5.42 6.97
N ILE A 83 -4.93 -6.68 6.92
CA ILE A 83 -4.65 -7.61 5.81
C ILE A 83 -5.94 -8.31 5.41
N ASN A 84 -6.18 -8.45 4.11
CA ASN A 84 -7.32 -9.22 3.60
C ASN A 84 -7.18 -10.71 3.99
N ALA A 85 -8.12 -11.23 4.78
CA ALA A 85 -8.23 -12.65 5.09
C ALA A 85 -9.23 -13.37 4.17
N GLY A 86 -10.12 -12.62 3.52
CA GLY A 86 -11.14 -13.13 2.61
C GLY A 86 -11.57 -12.09 1.58
N ASN A 87 -12.66 -12.37 0.87
CA ASN A 87 -13.21 -11.42 -0.11
C ASN A 87 -13.86 -10.21 0.57
N HIS A 88 -14.36 -10.39 1.79
CA HIS A 88 -15.09 -9.36 2.55
C HIS A 88 -14.61 -9.27 4.00
N ALA A 89 -13.42 -9.82 4.27
CA ALA A 89 -12.87 -9.90 5.62
C ALA A 89 -11.45 -9.32 5.62
N VAL A 90 -11.26 -8.32 6.48
CA VAL A 90 -9.96 -7.71 6.75
C VAL A 90 -9.63 -8.01 8.21
N THR A 91 -8.45 -8.56 8.46
CA THR A 91 -7.98 -8.89 9.80
C THR A 91 -6.95 -7.86 10.25
N LEU A 92 -7.11 -7.34 11.46
CA LEU A 92 -6.13 -6.52 12.15
C LEU A 92 -5.01 -7.42 12.70
N ASN A 93 -3.77 -7.08 12.36
CA ASN A 93 -2.58 -7.67 12.94
C ASN A 93 -1.78 -6.59 13.63
N GLU A 94 -1.63 -6.74 14.95
CA GLU A 94 -0.84 -5.84 15.76
C GLU A 94 0.62 -6.32 15.85
N ILE A 95 1.55 -5.38 15.65
CA ILE A 95 2.99 -5.62 15.72
C ILE A 95 3.57 -4.85 16.90
N ASN A 96 4.13 -5.58 17.86
CA ASN A 96 4.80 -4.99 19.01
C ASN A 96 6.20 -4.48 18.62
N LEU A 97 6.40 -3.17 18.74
CA LEU A 97 7.62 -2.48 18.33
C LEU A 97 8.69 -2.39 19.42
N ASN A 98 8.47 -2.94 20.61
CA ASN A 98 9.41 -2.79 21.75
C ASN A 98 10.79 -3.39 21.48
N ARG A 99 10.86 -4.38 20.58
CA ARG A 99 12.11 -5.04 20.17
C ARG A 99 12.57 -4.63 18.78
N VAL A 100 11.78 -3.80 18.07
CA VAL A 100 12.05 -3.41 16.70
C VAL A 100 12.95 -2.19 16.68
N THR A 101 14.11 -2.32 16.08
CA THR A 101 15.13 -1.26 16.06
C THR A 101 15.41 -0.66 14.69
N SER A 102 14.93 -1.29 13.62
CA SER A 102 15.19 -0.88 12.23
C SER A 102 14.00 -1.09 11.31
N ASP A 103 14.00 -0.40 10.17
CA ASP A 103 12.98 -0.58 9.13
C ASP A 103 12.96 -2.02 8.61
N ALA A 104 14.13 -2.62 8.37
CA ALA A 104 14.21 -4.01 7.93
C ALA A 104 13.54 -5.00 8.91
N GLU A 105 13.71 -4.78 10.21
CA GLU A 105 13.09 -5.61 11.24
C GLU A 105 11.56 -5.40 11.29
N LEU A 106 11.11 -4.14 11.18
CA LEU A 106 9.68 -3.82 11.08
C LEU A 106 9.05 -4.54 9.89
N PHE A 107 9.61 -4.36 8.70
CA PHE A 107 9.08 -4.95 7.48
C PHE A 107 9.18 -6.47 7.42
N LYS A 108 10.17 -7.05 8.10
CA LYS A 108 10.21 -8.49 8.34
C LYS A 108 8.99 -8.94 9.14
N GLN A 109 8.67 -8.27 10.24
CA GLN A 109 7.49 -8.61 11.05
C GLN A 109 6.19 -8.37 10.28
N ILE A 110 6.07 -7.29 9.51
CA ILE A 110 4.91 -7.04 8.63
C ILE A 110 4.75 -8.19 7.63
N LEU A 111 5.86 -8.61 6.98
CA LEU A 111 5.83 -9.70 6.02
C LEU A 111 5.45 -11.03 6.67
N ASP A 112 5.94 -11.31 7.88
CA ASP A 112 5.61 -12.52 8.62
C ASP A 112 4.11 -12.54 8.98
N ARG A 113 3.54 -11.42 9.44
CA ARG A 113 2.10 -11.28 9.68
C ARG A 113 1.29 -11.45 8.39
N TYR A 114 1.70 -10.78 7.32
CA TYR A 114 1.07 -10.92 6.01
C TYR A 114 1.02 -12.37 5.52
N ARG A 115 2.13 -13.11 5.66
CA ARG A 115 2.19 -14.54 5.30
C ARG A 115 1.32 -15.41 6.19
N GLN A 116 1.24 -15.11 7.48
CA GLN A 116 0.41 -15.84 8.44
C GLN A 116 -1.08 -15.66 8.12
N THR A 117 -1.56 -14.42 7.95
CA THR A 117 -2.98 -14.13 7.68
C THR A 117 -3.45 -14.71 6.36
N ARG A 118 -2.59 -14.70 5.33
CA ARG A 118 -2.95 -15.17 3.99
C ARG A 118 -3.14 -16.69 3.90
N GLY A 119 -2.55 -17.44 4.82
CA GLY A 119 -2.61 -18.90 4.85
C GLY A 119 -1.82 -19.60 3.72
N TYR A 120 -2.04 -20.90 3.58
CA TYR A 120 -1.36 -21.76 2.61
C TYR A 120 -2.21 -22.02 1.36
N GLY A 121 -1.56 -22.30 0.21
CA GLY A 121 -2.23 -22.82 -0.99
C GLY A 121 -2.24 -21.89 -2.21
N ILE A 122 -3.23 -22.08 -3.08
CA ILE A 122 -3.34 -21.44 -4.41
C ILE A 122 -3.37 -19.91 -4.34
N ARG A 123 -3.91 -19.33 -3.25
CA ARG A 123 -3.94 -17.89 -3.04
C ARG A 123 -2.54 -17.31 -3.18
N LYS A 124 -1.51 -17.98 -2.65
CA LYS A 124 -0.10 -17.53 -2.69
C LYS A 124 0.42 -17.33 -4.12
N ILE A 125 -0.03 -18.17 -5.05
CA ILE A 125 0.40 -18.15 -6.45
C ILE A 125 -0.27 -16.99 -7.18
N PHE A 126 -1.58 -16.79 -6.94
CA PHE A 126 -2.41 -15.89 -7.73
C PHE A 126 -2.50 -14.46 -7.20
N LEU A 127 -2.21 -14.23 -5.93
CA LEU A 127 -2.27 -12.89 -5.34
C LEU A 127 -0.86 -12.39 -4.98
N LYS A 128 -0.71 -11.09 -4.82
CA LYS A 128 0.48 -10.47 -4.22
C LYS A 128 0.10 -9.10 -3.66
N PRO A 129 0.86 -8.56 -2.68
CA PRO A 129 0.73 -7.16 -2.31
C PRO A 129 0.92 -6.28 -3.56
N ARG A 130 -0.05 -5.41 -3.83
CA ARG A 130 -0.05 -4.50 -4.99
C ARG A 130 -0.03 -3.04 -4.55
N ASN A 131 -0.71 -2.72 -3.46
CA ASN A 131 -0.81 -1.36 -2.96
C ASN A 131 -0.92 -1.35 -1.44
N VAL A 132 -0.71 -0.20 -0.82
CA VAL A 132 -0.86 0.01 0.63
C VAL A 132 -1.53 1.34 0.88
N HIS A 133 -2.57 1.33 1.69
CA HIS A 133 -3.28 2.53 2.12
C HIS A 133 -3.05 2.78 3.60
N PHE A 134 -2.99 4.05 3.98
CA PHE A 134 -3.09 4.49 5.35
C PHE A 134 -4.56 4.70 5.68
N VAL A 135 -5.03 4.06 6.76
CA VAL A 135 -6.46 3.89 7.01
C VAL A 135 -6.84 4.20 8.44
N MET A 136 -8.06 4.70 8.62
CA MET A 136 -8.79 4.61 9.88
C MET A 136 -9.66 3.35 9.84
N PHE A 137 -9.59 2.55 10.90
CA PHE A 137 -10.36 1.32 11.03
C PHE A 137 -11.04 1.23 12.40
N SER A 138 -12.04 0.36 12.51
CA SER A 138 -12.57 -0.08 13.80
C SER A 138 -12.53 -1.59 13.93
N VAL A 139 -12.47 -2.05 15.18
CA VAL A 139 -12.57 -3.47 15.55
C VAL A 139 -13.65 -3.60 16.62
N SER A 140 -14.48 -4.63 16.53
CA SER A 140 -15.53 -4.90 17.53
C SER A 140 -15.23 -6.10 18.40
N GLN A 141 -15.80 -6.13 19.61
CA GLN A 141 -15.65 -7.27 20.52
C GLN A 141 -16.23 -8.55 19.93
N ALA A 142 -17.36 -8.45 19.25
CA ALA A 142 -18.04 -9.60 18.63
C ALA A 142 -17.16 -10.36 17.62
N TYR A 143 -16.27 -9.65 16.93
CA TYR A 143 -15.46 -10.21 15.84
C TYR A 143 -13.96 -10.23 16.11
N ASN A 144 -13.54 -9.92 17.34
CA ASN A 144 -12.16 -9.94 17.87
C ASN A 144 -11.11 -9.15 17.07
N ASP A 145 -10.71 -9.67 15.91
CA ASP A 145 -9.62 -9.17 15.08
C ASP A 145 -10.10 -8.71 13.69
N LEU A 146 -11.39 -8.87 13.35
CA LEU A 146 -11.92 -8.33 12.10
C LEU A 146 -11.99 -6.80 12.16
N ALA A 147 -11.32 -6.17 11.20
CA ALA A 147 -11.27 -4.73 11.04
C ALA A 147 -12.27 -4.25 9.97
N SER A 148 -13.02 -3.22 10.30
CA SER A 148 -13.81 -2.44 9.35
C SER A 148 -13.04 -1.20 8.94
N ILE A 149 -12.79 -1.02 7.65
CA ILE A 149 -12.05 0.15 7.11
C ILE A 149 -13.05 1.27 6.83
N HIS A 150 -12.88 2.41 7.50
CA HIS A 150 -13.80 3.56 7.40
C HIS A 150 -13.28 4.63 6.45
N GLU A 151 -12.01 5.00 6.60
CA GLU A 151 -11.39 6.07 5.82
C GLU A 151 -10.05 5.60 5.22
N LYS A 152 -9.79 6.00 3.98
CA LYS A 152 -8.62 5.62 3.16
C LYS A 152 -8.50 6.62 1.98
N PRO A 153 -7.32 6.83 1.38
CA PRO A 153 -6.09 6.04 1.48
C PRO A 153 -4.93 6.69 2.26
N SER A 154 -5.16 7.86 2.87
CA SER A 154 -4.10 8.75 3.39
C SER A 154 -4.29 9.16 4.86
N GLU A 155 -4.92 8.27 5.64
CA GLU A 155 -5.36 8.58 6.99
C GLU A 155 -4.30 8.37 8.06
N TYR A 156 -4.16 9.38 8.93
CA TYR A 156 -3.28 9.34 10.08
C TYR A 156 -4.07 9.72 11.32
N PRO A 157 -3.59 9.33 12.52
CA PRO A 157 -4.18 9.81 13.76
C PRO A 157 -4.26 11.35 13.77
N PRO A 158 -5.42 11.92 14.11
CA PRO A 158 -5.59 13.36 14.15
C PRO A 158 -4.80 13.95 15.33
N GLN A 159 -4.61 15.27 15.34
CA GLN A 159 -3.70 15.92 16.28
C GLN A 159 -4.10 15.70 17.74
N GLU A 160 -5.39 15.57 18.01
CA GLU A 160 -5.95 15.29 19.34
C GLU A 160 -5.45 13.95 19.89
N GLU A 161 -5.25 12.93 19.05
CA GLU A 161 -4.69 11.63 19.45
C GLU A 161 -3.22 11.71 19.83
N ILE A 162 -2.49 12.58 19.13
CA ILE A 162 -1.07 12.83 19.36
C ILE A 162 -0.90 13.64 20.65
N ASP A 163 -1.73 14.65 20.86
CA ASP A 163 -1.72 15.49 22.06
C ASP A 163 -2.09 14.68 23.31
N LYS A 164 -3.06 13.77 23.18
CA LYS A 164 -3.42 12.79 24.23
C LYS A 164 -2.36 11.69 24.42
N ARG A 165 -1.28 11.69 23.64
CA ARG A 165 -0.22 10.66 23.65
C ARG A 165 -0.74 9.24 23.49
N ARG A 166 -1.85 9.06 22.76
CA ARG A 166 -2.37 7.74 22.38
C ARG A 166 -1.69 7.23 21.13
N TYR A 167 -1.25 8.14 20.26
CA TYR A 167 -0.48 7.83 19.08
C TYR A 167 0.81 8.65 19.02
N HIS A 168 1.77 8.16 18.24
CA HIS A 168 3.00 8.87 17.93
C HIS A 168 3.47 8.59 16.51
N TYR A 169 3.92 9.64 15.84
CA TYR A 169 4.73 9.57 14.62
C TYR A 169 5.67 10.78 14.59
N ARG A 170 6.79 10.65 13.86
CA ARG A 170 7.72 11.77 13.68
C ARG A 170 7.14 12.79 12.70
N CYS A 171 6.94 14.02 13.16
CA CYS A 171 6.54 15.15 12.32
C CYS A 171 7.69 15.61 11.39
N PRO A 172 7.37 16.14 10.20
CA PRO A 172 6.03 16.35 9.64
C PRO A 172 5.37 15.03 9.15
N LYS A 173 4.03 15.01 9.11
CA LYS A 173 3.24 13.89 8.56
C LYS A 173 3.76 13.59 7.14
N THR A 174 4.42 12.45 6.99
CA THR A 174 4.95 11.99 5.69
C THR A 174 4.35 10.62 5.39
N LEU A 175 3.53 10.56 4.35
CA LEU A 175 2.99 9.29 3.85
C LEU A 175 4.11 8.51 3.16
N MET A 176 4.30 7.25 3.55
CA MET A 176 5.19 6.36 2.82
C MET A 176 4.57 6.05 1.46
N PRO A 177 5.27 6.31 0.34
CA PRO A 177 4.74 5.92 -0.96
C PRO A 177 4.60 4.40 -1.05
N ALA A 178 3.48 3.92 -1.61
CA ALA A 178 3.18 2.49 -1.67
C ALA A 178 4.29 1.66 -2.33
N HIS A 179 4.89 2.15 -3.42
CA HIS A 179 5.99 1.44 -4.09
C HIS A 179 7.23 1.27 -3.20
N ILE A 180 7.53 2.24 -2.34
CA ILE A 180 8.61 2.13 -1.36
C ILE A 180 8.20 1.10 -0.30
N PHE A 181 6.97 1.16 0.22
CA PHE A 181 6.49 0.18 1.21
C PHE A 181 6.63 -1.25 0.68
N LEU A 182 6.21 -1.49 -0.57
CA LEU A 182 6.29 -2.80 -1.22
C LEU A 182 7.74 -3.22 -1.51
N HIS A 183 8.66 -2.28 -1.74
CA HIS A 183 10.09 -2.57 -1.86
C HIS A 183 10.65 -3.17 -0.56
N PHE A 184 10.41 -2.49 0.57
CA PHE A 184 10.83 -2.98 1.89
C PHE A 184 10.15 -4.31 2.25
N LEU A 185 8.85 -4.45 1.94
CA LEU A 185 8.08 -5.67 2.21
C LEU A 185 8.58 -6.88 1.41
N SER A 186 9.04 -6.68 0.17
CA SER A 186 9.53 -7.76 -0.68
C SER A 186 10.97 -8.20 -0.35
N HIS A 187 11.79 -7.30 0.20
CA HIS A 187 13.22 -7.53 0.43
C HIS A 187 13.72 -7.18 1.85
N PRO A 188 13.03 -7.61 2.93
CA PRO A 188 13.40 -7.17 4.29
C PRO A 188 14.81 -7.61 4.71
N HIS A 189 15.29 -8.76 4.22
CA HIS A 189 16.61 -9.29 4.55
C HIS A 189 17.77 -8.62 3.81
N ARG A 190 17.53 -8.08 2.61
CA ARG A 190 18.59 -7.41 1.83
C ARG A 190 19.04 -6.13 2.52
N GLU A 191 18.08 -5.40 3.06
CA GLU A 191 18.35 -4.17 3.80
C GLU A 191 19.14 -4.43 5.09
N SER A 192 18.74 -5.45 5.85
CA SER A 192 19.41 -5.83 7.10
C SER A 192 20.88 -6.27 6.90
N ARG A 193 21.22 -6.83 5.73
CA ARG A 193 22.58 -7.35 5.47
C ARG A 193 23.63 -6.25 5.31
N ASN A 194 23.22 -5.02 5.03
CA ASN A 194 24.13 -3.88 4.84
C ASN A 194 24.52 -3.18 6.17
N GLY A 195 24.26 -3.79 7.33
CA GLY A 195 24.79 -3.37 8.64
C GLY A 195 24.15 -2.13 9.26
N HIS A 196 23.47 -1.29 8.46
CA HIS A 196 22.76 -0.10 8.91
C HIS A 196 21.44 0.06 8.13
N SER A 197 20.41 -0.72 8.46
CA SER A 197 19.07 -0.33 8.02
C SER A 197 18.64 0.90 8.81
N PRO A 198 18.31 2.01 8.15
CA PRO A 198 17.78 3.17 8.84
C PRO A 198 16.48 2.81 9.58
N ASP A 199 16.14 3.60 10.59
CA ASP A 199 14.86 3.54 11.30
C ASP A 199 13.92 4.67 10.82
N THR A 200 14.10 5.11 9.57
CA THR A 200 13.44 6.30 9.03
C THR A 200 11.94 6.09 8.96
N TRP A 201 11.49 4.94 8.47
CA TRP A 201 10.07 4.62 8.38
C TRP A 201 9.50 4.18 9.71
N LEU A 202 10.28 3.43 10.49
CA LEU A 202 9.95 3.05 11.85
C LEU A 202 9.61 4.29 12.66
N GLN A 203 10.34 5.40 12.56
CA GLN A 203 10.01 6.63 13.29
C GLN A 203 8.79 7.40 12.73
N ARG A 204 8.51 7.29 11.44
CA ARG A 204 7.50 8.12 10.73
C ARG A 204 6.12 7.49 10.63
N LEU A 205 6.03 6.16 10.69
CA LEU A 205 4.77 5.45 10.64
C LEU A 205 3.97 5.65 11.94
N PRO A 206 2.63 5.71 11.88
CA PRO A 206 1.79 5.92 13.05
C PRO A 206 1.87 4.72 13.98
N LYS A 207 2.13 4.98 15.26
CA LYS A 207 2.21 3.94 16.31
C LYS A 207 1.19 4.21 17.38
N LYS A 208 0.46 3.19 17.81
CA LYS A 208 -0.33 3.23 19.03
C LYS A 208 0.60 3.11 20.23
N LEU A 209 0.37 3.93 21.25
CA LEU A 209 1.17 3.98 22.47
C LEU A 209 0.44 3.32 23.64
N ASN A 210 1.21 2.60 24.46
CA ASN A 210 0.88 2.01 25.77
C ASN A 210 -0.19 0.92 25.77
N THR A 211 -1.18 0.99 24.89
CA THR A 211 -2.30 0.04 24.80
C THR A 211 -2.28 -0.68 23.47
N SER A 212 -2.57 -1.98 23.52
CA SER A 212 -2.93 -2.78 22.35
C SER A 212 -4.40 -2.54 22.02
N ILE A 213 -4.73 -2.43 20.73
CA ILE A 213 -6.11 -2.28 20.27
C ILE A 213 -6.89 -3.57 20.53
N LEU A 214 -6.27 -4.72 20.27
CA LEU A 214 -6.88 -6.03 20.50
C LEU A 214 -7.16 -6.28 22.00
N ASP A 215 -6.22 -5.89 22.87
CA ASP A 215 -6.43 -5.95 24.32
C ASP A 215 -7.54 -4.99 24.78
N GLU A 216 -7.71 -3.83 24.13
CA GLU A 216 -8.72 -2.82 24.47
C GLU A 216 -10.13 -3.33 24.15
N VAL A 217 -10.30 -3.98 22.99
CA VAL A 217 -11.55 -4.63 22.56
C VAL A 217 -11.98 -5.75 23.49
N GLN A 218 -11.02 -6.54 23.99
CA GLN A 218 -11.31 -7.70 24.86
C GLN A 218 -11.55 -7.35 26.32
N ARG A 219 -11.36 -6.09 26.74
CA ARG A 219 -11.71 -5.68 28.09
C ARG A 219 -13.24 -5.63 28.19
N PRO A 220 -13.87 -6.44 29.06
CA PRO A 220 -15.27 -6.22 29.37
C PRO A 220 -15.38 -4.79 29.90
N ALA A 221 -16.38 -4.04 29.43
CA ALA A 221 -16.72 -2.71 29.94
C ALA A 221 -16.99 -2.83 31.45
N ARG A 222 -15.92 -2.75 32.25
CA ARG A 222 -15.99 -2.91 33.69
C ARG A 222 -16.56 -1.61 34.24
N ASN A 223 -17.87 -1.62 34.42
CA ASN A 223 -18.64 -0.73 35.29
C ASN A 223 -18.51 0.76 34.95
N LEU A 224 -19.30 1.23 33.96
CA LEU A 224 -19.77 2.62 33.93
C LEU A 224 -21.29 2.69 34.12
N HIS A 225 -21.83 1.95 35.10
CA HIS A 225 -23.16 2.20 35.66
C HIS A 225 -23.11 2.06 37.19
N ALA A 226 -22.46 3.03 37.83
CA ALA A 226 -22.60 3.32 39.25
C ALA A 226 -22.51 4.84 39.45
N GLY A 227 -23.52 5.54 38.96
CA GLY A 227 -23.64 7.01 39.06
C GLY A 227 -24.69 7.50 38.08
N GLY A 228 -25.86 7.85 38.61
CA GLY A 228 -27.05 8.15 37.82
C GLY A 228 -26.97 9.43 36.98
N ALA A 229 -28.04 9.58 36.19
CA ALA A 229 -28.42 10.69 35.30
C ALA A 229 -27.95 10.56 33.84
N LEU A 230 -28.92 10.16 32.99
CA LEU A 230 -28.97 10.35 31.54
C LEU A 230 -27.71 9.89 30.77
N ALA A 231 -27.44 8.59 30.84
CA ALA A 231 -26.56 7.94 29.87
C ALA A 231 -27.26 7.91 28.51
N GLN A 232 -26.92 8.90 27.69
CA GLN A 232 -27.05 8.84 26.24
C GLN A 232 -26.49 7.49 25.78
N GLU A 233 -27.34 6.66 25.17
CA GLU A 233 -26.96 5.42 24.50
C GLU A 233 -25.76 5.72 23.59
N THR A 234 -24.57 5.39 24.05
CA THR A 234 -23.42 5.22 23.16
C THR A 234 -23.35 3.72 22.94
N GLU A 235 -24.26 3.26 22.08
CA GLU A 235 -23.94 2.26 21.08
C GLU A 235 -22.56 2.61 20.54
N ASP A 236 -21.54 1.82 20.88
CA ASP A 236 -20.52 1.41 19.93
C ASP A 236 -19.45 0.61 20.68
N ASP A 237 -19.60 -0.71 20.64
CA ASP A 237 -18.62 -1.71 21.08
C ASP A 237 -17.46 -1.81 20.07
N PHE A 238 -16.99 -0.66 19.59
CA PHE A 238 -15.98 -0.51 18.56
C PHE A 238 -14.79 0.29 19.09
N VAL A 239 -13.59 -0.26 18.89
CA VAL A 239 -12.34 0.47 19.14
C VAL A 239 -11.78 0.94 17.81
N PHE A 240 -11.60 2.25 17.69
CA PHE A 240 -11.04 2.88 16.51
C PHE A 240 -9.50 2.96 16.56
N GLY A 241 -8.88 2.82 15.40
CA GLY A 241 -7.44 2.94 15.25
C GLY A 241 -6.99 3.36 13.86
N TRP A 242 -5.68 3.62 13.76
CA TRP A 242 -5.03 4.00 12.51
C TRP A 242 -3.84 3.09 12.24
N GLY A 243 -3.69 2.72 10.98
CA GLY A 243 -2.66 1.78 10.56
C GLY A 243 -2.50 1.74 9.06
N VAL A 244 -1.94 0.64 8.57
CA VAL A 244 -1.78 0.38 7.14
C VAL A 244 -2.64 -0.78 6.70
N HIS A 245 -3.34 -0.63 5.58
CA HIS A 245 -4.07 -1.71 4.91
C HIS A 245 -3.29 -2.16 3.67
N ILE A 246 -2.86 -3.41 3.68
CA ILE A 246 -2.17 -4.02 2.54
C ILE A 246 -3.22 -4.55 1.55
N LEU A 247 -3.27 -3.95 0.36
CA LEU A 247 -4.14 -4.37 -0.72
C LEU A 247 -3.44 -5.40 -1.59
N GLU A 248 -4.12 -6.52 -1.79
CA GLU A 248 -3.68 -7.58 -2.68
C GLU A 248 -4.18 -7.34 -4.09
N GLY A 249 -3.47 -7.87 -5.09
CA GLY A 249 -3.92 -7.89 -6.46
C GLY A 249 -3.36 -9.09 -7.21
N PRO A 250 -3.75 -9.27 -8.48
CA PRO A 250 -3.32 -10.41 -9.27
C PRO A 250 -1.79 -10.46 -9.41
N ASN A 251 -1.23 -11.63 -9.14
CA ASN A 251 0.16 -11.92 -9.41
C ASN A 251 0.31 -12.33 -10.87
N HIS A 252 0.57 -11.34 -11.74
CA HIS A 252 0.73 -11.57 -13.18
C HIS A 252 1.77 -12.67 -13.50
N ALA A 253 2.85 -12.79 -12.72
CA ALA A 253 3.86 -13.84 -12.93
C ALA A 253 3.34 -15.25 -12.60
N GLY A 254 2.55 -15.38 -11.54
CA GLY A 254 1.91 -16.66 -11.19
C GLY A 254 0.83 -17.05 -12.20
N LEU A 255 0.01 -16.08 -12.60
CA LEU A 255 -1.01 -16.26 -13.65
C LEU A 255 -0.38 -16.64 -14.99
N SER A 256 0.70 -15.97 -15.40
CA SER A 256 1.40 -16.30 -16.65
C SER A 256 2.02 -17.69 -16.60
N LEU A 257 2.56 -18.11 -15.46
CA LEU A 257 3.12 -19.46 -15.29
C LEU A 257 2.03 -20.54 -15.43
N VAL A 258 0.87 -20.34 -14.80
CA VAL A 258 -0.26 -21.27 -14.89
C VAL A 258 -0.80 -21.32 -16.32
N LEU A 259 -0.92 -20.18 -17.00
CA LEU A 259 -1.31 -20.11 -18.40
C LEU A 259 -0.32 -20.87 -19.29
N ALA A 260 0.98 -20.64 -19.13
CA ALA A 260 2.02 -21.33 -19.88
C ALA A 260 1.97 -22.86 -19.67
N LEU A 261 1.75 -23.32 -18.44
CA LEU A 261 1.58 -24.73 -18.13
C LEU A 261 0.32 -25.31 -18.78
N GLY A 262 -0.80 -24.57 -18.75
CA GLY A 262 -2.05 -24.98 -19.40
C GLY A 262 -1.89 -25.16 -20.91
N ILE A 263 -1.19 -24.23 -21.57
CA ILE A 263 -0.88 -24.32 -23.01
C ILE A 263 0.02 -25.53 -23.29
N ALA A 264 1.05 -25.77 -22.47
CA ALA A 264 1.92 -26.93 -22.62
C ALA A 264 1.17 -28.25 -22.49
N VAL A 265 0.25 -28.35 -21.53
CA VAL A 265 -0.62 -29.54 -21.36
C VAL A 265 -1.54 -29.72 -22.57
N ALA A 266 -2.18 -28.65 -23.06
CA ALA A 266 -3.03 -28.71 -24.25
C ALA A 266 -2.25 -29.19 -25.48
N PHE A 267 -1.00 -28.73 -25.64
CA PHE A 267 -0.11 -29.19 -26.70
C PHE A 267 0.21 -30.68 -26.59
N LEU A 268 0.60 -31.17 -25.40
CA LEU A 268 0.90 -32.58 -25.17
C LEU A 268 -0.31 -33.49 -25.44
N VAL A 269 -1.50 -33.08 -24.99
CA VAL A 269 -2.75 -33.82 -25.26
C VAL A 269 -3.03 -33.86 -26.76
N SER A 270 -2.83 -32.75 -27.47
CA SER A 270 -3.01 -32.69 -28.92
C SER A 270 -2.06 -33.66 -29.63
N CYS A 271 -0.78 -33.67 -29.28
CA CYS A 271 0.20 -34.62 -29.82
C CYS A 271 -0.18 -36.07 -29.55
N LEU A 272 -0.66 -36.38 -28.34
CA LEU A 272 -1.11 -37.72 -27.98
C LEU A 272 -2.32 -38.16 -28.82
N VAL A 273 -3.30 -37.27 -29.01
CA VAL A 273 -4.49 -37.53 -29.84
C VAL A 273 -4.08 -37.77 -31.30
N VAL A 274 -3.19 -36.94 -31.87
CA VAL A 274 -2.68 -37.17 -33.24
C VAL A 274 -1.99 -38.54 -33.33
N GLY A 275 -1.16 -38.89 -32.35
CA GLY A 275 -0.44 -40.16 -32.32
C GLY A 275 -1.34 -41.39 -32.17
N LEU A 276 -2.46 -41.29 -31.47
CA LEU A 276 -3.40 -42.40 -31.26
C LEU A 276 -4.47 -42.50 -32.37
N ALA A 277 -5.02 -41.36 -32.80
CA ALA A 277 -6.13 -41.32 -33.74
C ALA A 277 -5.69 -41.35 -35.21
N ASN A 278 -4.38 -41.22 -35.50
CA ASN A 278 -3.81 -41.12 -36.86
C ASN A 278 -4.47 -40.06 -37.76
N THR A 279 -5.22 -39.13 -37.18
CA THR A 279 -5.92 -38.04 -37.89
C THR A 279 -5.45 -36.70 -37.35
N GLN A 280 -4.85 -35.88 -38.22
CA GLN A 280 -4.28 -34.59 -37.84
C GLN A 280 -5.37 -33.57 -37.46
N GLU A 281 -6.51 -33.62 -38.15
CA GLU A 281 -7.64 -32.71 -37.95
C GLU A 281 -8.23 -32.79 -36.53
N GLN A 282 -8.33 -34.00 -35.97
CA GLN A 282 -8.90 -34.20 -34.64
C GLN A 282 -7.98 -33.65 -33.53
N GLY A 283 -6.67 -33.85 -33.67
CA GLY A 283 -5.71 -33.34 -32.69
C GLY A 283 -5.65 -31.81 -32.65
N PHE A 284 -5.72 -31.15 -33.81
CA PHE A 284 -5.78 -29.69 -33.87
C PHE A 284 -7.07 -29.15 -33.23
N GLY A 285 -8.23 -29.76 -33.55
CA GLY A 285 -9.52 -29.36 -32.98
C GLY A 285 -9.56 -29.46 -31.45
N VAL A 286 -9.06 -30.57 -30.90
CA VAL A 286 -8.97 -30.76 -29.43
C VAL A 286 -8.03 -29.75 -28.79
N GLY A 287 -6.87 -29.47 -29.40
CA GLY A 287 -5.91 -28.49 -28.90
C GLY A 287 -6.48 -27.08 -28.82
N GLN A 288 -7.13 -26.61 -29.89
CA GLN A 288 -7.77 -25.29 -29.93
C GLN A 288 -8.87 -25.17 -28.87
N PHE A 289 -9.69 -26.21 -28.72
CA PHE A 289 -10.75 -26.25 -27.70
C PHE A 289 -10.17 -26.14 -26.27
N LEU A 290 -9.10 -26.89 -25.97
CA LEU A 290 -8.45 -26.83 -24.66
C LEU A 290 -7.82 -25.45 -24.38
N ILE A 291 -7.15 -24.86 -25.37
CA ILE A 291 -6.59 -23.50 -25.24
C ILE A 291 -7.70 -22.49 -24.97
N ALA A 292 -8.84 -22.59 -25.68
CA ALA A 292 -9.99 -21.72 -25.47
C ALA A 292 -10.53 -21.83 -24.03
N ILE A 293 -10.68 -23.04 -23.50
CA ILE A 293 -11.10 -23.25 -22.10
C ILE A 293 -10.11 -22.61 -21.13
N VAL A 294 -8.81 -22.86 -21.31
CA VAL A 294 -7.77 -22.29 -20.43
C VAL A 294 -7.79 -20.76 -20.51
N ALA A 295 -7.89 -20.17 -21.70
CA ALA A 295 -7.94 -18.73 -21.87
C ALA A 295 -9.18 -18.10 -21.21
N CYS A 296 -10.36 -18.67 -21.43
CA CYS A 296 -11.60 -18.21 -20.79
C CYS A 296 -11.54 -18.34 -19.27
N GLY A 297 -11.07 -19.49 -18.77
CA GLY A 297 -10.91 -19.73 -17.34
C GLY A 297 -9.91 -18.78 -16.69
N MET A 298 -8.76 -18.56 -17.31
CA MET A 298 -7.74 -17.62 -16.82
C MET A 298 -8.25 -16.18 -16.83
N THR A 299 -9.03 -15.80 -17.85
CA THR A 299 -9.67 -14.47 -17.92
C THR A 299 -10.69 -14.28 -16.80
N ALA A 300 -11.55 -15.28 -16.57
CA ALA A 300 -12.51 -15.24 -15.46
C ALA A 300 -11.82 -15.15 -14.10
N VAL A 301 -10.76 -15.93 -13.88
CA VAL A 301 -9.95 -15.87 -12.65
C VAL A 301 -9.28 -14.50 -12.52
N TYR A 302 -8.76 -13.93 -13.59
CA TYR A 302 -8.13 -12.61 -13.57
C TYR A 302 -9.09 -11.53 -13.08
N PHE A 303 -10.29 -11.44 -13.67
CA PHE A 303 -11.29 -10.46 -13.24
C PHE A 303 -11.76 -10.70 -11.81
N ALA A 304 -12.00 -11.95 -11.43
CA ALA A 304 -12.38 -12.30 -10.06
C ALA A 304 -11.31 -11.99 -9.00
N LEU A 305 -10.06 -11.77 -9.40
CA LEU A 305 -8.96 -11.34 -8.53
C LEU A 305 -8.74 -9.82 -8.56
N GLU A 306 -9.04 -9.16 -9.68
CA GLU A 306 -8.94 -7.71 -9.83
C GLU A 306 -10.08 -6.97 -9.11
N ASP A 307 -11.28 -7.57 -9.06
CA ASP A 307 -12.45 -7.01 -8.38
C ASP A 307 -12.40 -7.11 -6.83
N ARG A 308 -11.24 -7.43 -6.25
CA ARG A 308 -11.03 -7.62 -4.80
C ARG A 308 -10.22 -6.46 -4.21
#